data_AF-A0A502E7J7-F1
#
_entry.id   AF-A0A502E7J7-F1
#
_cell.length_a   1.000
_cell.length_b   1.000
_cell.length_c   1.000
_cell.angle_alpha   90.00
_cell.angle_beta   90.00
_cell.angle_gamma   90.00
#
_symmetry.space_group_name_H-M   'P 1'
#
loop_
_entity.id
_entity.type
_entity.pdbx_description
1 polymer ?
#
loop_
_entity_poly.entity_id
_entity_poly.type
_entity_poly.pdbx_seq_one_letter_code
_entity_poly.pdbx_strand_id
1 'polypeptide(L)'
;MSTLKLAVTGCLSALVLLGAGVGTGVAIADQLHMQNALDELNAAQDQLRIAAPDKAGHRVIAIDLVQQAIRETGLGIRAGGG
;
A
#
# COMPACT_ATOMS: atom_id res chain seq x y z
N MET A 1 -44.01 52.91 -4.35
CA MET A 1 -44.41 51.82 -5.27
C MET A 1 -43.12 51.21 -5.79
N SER A 2 -42.83 50.00 -5.32
CA SER A 2 -41.54 49.31 -5.50
C SER A 2 -41.46 48.72 -6.90
N THR A 3 -40.47 49.12 -7.71
CA THR A 3 -40.11 48.41 -8.95
C THR A 3 -38.76 47.72 -8.73
N LEU A 4 -38.92 46.43 -8.44
CA LEU A 4 -37.93 45.39 -8.26
C LEU A 4 -36.88 45.42 -9.39
N LYS A 5 -35.68 45.95 -9.12
CA LYS A 5 -34.48 45.72 -9.94
C LYS A 5 -33.92 44.34 -9.56
N LEU A 6 -34.53 43.30 -10.10
CA LEU A 6 -34.01 41.94 -10.07
C LEU A 6 -33.49 41.59 -11.46
N ALA A 7 -32.40 40.82 -11.49
CA ALA A 7 -31.63 40.39 -12.66
C ALA A 7 -30.50 41.34 -13.06
N VAL A 8 -29.33 40.74 -13.29
CA VAL A 8 -28.06 41.36 -13.70
C VAL A 8 -27.17 41.87 -12.55
N THR A 9 -27.11 41.11 -11.44
CA THR A 9 -25.85 41.02 -10.68
C THR A 9 -25.29 39.63 -10.94
N GLY A 10 -24.15 39.58 -11.62
CA GLY A 10 -23.62 38.41 -12.31
C GLY A 10 -23.53 37.15 -11.46
N CYS A 11 -24.30 36.13 -11.84
CA CYS A 11 -24.02 34.73 -11.52
C CYS A 11 -22.74 34.30 -12.27
N LEU A 12 -21.57 34.65 -11.76
CA LEU A 12 -20.31 34.03 -12.20
C LEU A 12 -19.29 33.91 -11.07
N SER A 13 -19.73 33.71 -9.83
CA SER A 13 -18.90 33.07 -8.82
C SER A 13 -19.05 31.57 -9.00
N ALA A 14 -18.26 31.01 -9.93
CA ALA A 14 -18.09 29.58 -10.08
C ALA A 14 -17.70 28.98 -8.72
N LEU A 15 -18.54 28.07 -8.27
CA LEU A 15 -18.39 27.24 -7.10
C LEU A 15 -16.99 26.58 -7.12
N VAL A 16 -16.09 27.03 -6.26
CA VAL A 16 -14.85 26.29 -5.94
C VAL A 16 -15.30 25.03 -5.19
N LEU A 17 -15.57 23.97 -5.94
CA LEU A 17 -15.74 22.63 -5.41
C LEU A 17 -14.37 22.17 -4.89
N LEU A 18 -14.22 22.33 -3.57
CA LEU A 18 -13.58 21.39 -2.64
C LEU A 18 -12.54 20.47 -3.29
N GLY A 19 -11.27 20.82 -3.10
CA GLY A 19 -10.18 19.87 -3.20
C GLY A 19 -10.29 18.74 -2.16
N ALA A 20 -9.50 17.71 -2.42
CA ALA A 20 -9.24 16.52 -1.60
C ALA A 20 -10.30 15.40 -1.68
N GLY A 21 -10.07 14.45 -2.59
CA GLY A 21 -10.81 13.18 -2.57
C GLY A 21 -10.54 12.22 -3.72
N VAL A 22 -9.47 12.39 -4.51
CA VAL A 22 -9.07 11.38 -5.51
C VAL A 22 -7.79 10.74 -5.00
N GLY A 23 -7.90 9.66 -4.22
CA GLY A 23 -6.70 9.01 -3.68
C GLY A 23 -6.91 7.82 -2.73
N THR A 24 -7.97 7.01 -2.86
CA THR A 24 -8.18 5.87 -1.94
C THR A 24 -8.36 4.50 -2.60
N GLY A 25 -8.32 4.37 -3.92
CA GLY A 25 -8.56 3.09 -4.60
C GLY A 25 -7.30 2.27 -4.93
N VAL A 26 -6.26 2.92 -5.45
CA VAL A 26 -5.08 2.22 -6.00
C VAL A 26 -4.06 1.83 -4.92
N ALA A 27 -3.86 2.69 -3.91
CA ALA A 27 -2.89 2.43 -2.85
C ALA A 27 -3.23 1.18 -1.99
N ILE A 28 -4.52 0.86 -1.82
CA ILE A 28 -4.96 -0.30 -1.03
C ILE A 28 -4.67 -1.61 -1.77
N ALA A 29 -4.85 -1.65 -3.09
CA ALA A 29 -4.64 -2.85 -3.90
C ALA A 29 -3.16 -3.21 -4.04
N ASP A 30 -2.28 -2.21 -4.25
CA ASP A 30 -0.83 -2.44 -4.39
C ASP A 30 -0.18 -2.92 -3.07
N GLN A 31 -0.65 -2.42 -1.93
CA GLN A 31 -0.16 -2.89 -0.63
C GLN A 31 -0.66 -4.28 -0.24
N LEU A 32 -1.80 -4.74 -0.78
CA LEU A 32 -2.32 -6.07 -0.47
C LEU A 32 -1.35 -7.17 -0.92
N HIS A 33 -0.74 -7.03 -2.09
CA HIS A 33 0.21 -8.03 -2.61
C HIS A 33 1.49 -8.09 -1.78
N MET A 34 2.03 -6.94 -1.36
CA MET A 34 3.22 -6.90 -0.52
C MET A 34 2.97 -7.47 0.88
N GLN A 35 1.80 -7.23 1.46
CA GLN A 35 1.41 -7.83 2.73
C GLN A 35 1.27 -9.35 2.62
N ASN A 36 0.57 -9.85 1.59
CA ASN A 36 0.46 -11.29 1.34
C ASN A 36 1.83 -11.94 1.13
N ALA A 37 2.72 -11.29 0.37
CA ALA A 37 4.08 -11.78 0.16
C ALA A 37 4.86 -11.85 1.48
N LEU A 38 4.69 -10.88 2.38
CA LEU A 38 5.32 -10.91 3.70
C LEU A 38 4.84 -12.11 4.53
N ASP A 39 3.54 -12.40 4.51
CA ASP A 39 2.96 -13.55 5.22
C ASP A 39 3.49 -14.87 4.64
N GLU A 40 3.53 -15.01 3.32
CA GLU A 40 4.08 -16.19 2.63
C GLU A 40 5.56 -16.41 2.95
N LEU A 41 6.36 -15.34 3.00
CA LEU A 41 7.78 -15.41 3.36
C LEU A 41 7.98 -15.85 4.81
N ASN A 42 7.15 -15.38 5.75
CA ASN A 42 7.21 -15.84 7.14
C ASN A 42 6.85 -17.33 7.23
N ALA A 43 5.80 -17.77 6.54
CA ALA A 43 5.44 -19.18 6.48
C ALA A 43 6.59 -20.02 5.89
N ALA A 44 7.22 -19.56 4.80
CA ALA A 44 8.37 -20.24 4.20
C ALA A 44 9.56 -20.34 5.17
N GLN A 45 9.85 -19.29 5.94
CA GLN A 45 10.89 -19.30 6.97
C GLN A 45 10.62 -20.38 8.02
N ASP A 46 9.38 -20.49 8.49
CA ASP A 46 9.01 -21.48 9.51
C ASP A 46 9.13 -22.90 8.97
N GLN A 47 8.71 -23.14 7.71
CA GLN A 47 8.91 -24.44 7.05
C GLN A 47 10.40 -24.79 6.92
N LEU A 48 11.26 -23.83 6.56
CA LEU A 48 12.69 -24.05 6.45
C LEU A 48 13.36 -24.33 7.81
N ARG A 49 12.89 -23.71 8.89
CA ARG A 49 13.40 -23.94 10.25
C ARG A 49 13.16 -25.36 10.73
N ILE A 50 11.98 -25.91 10.45
CA ILE A 50 11.60 -27.27 10.86
C ILE A 50 12.08 -28.35 9.89
N ALA A 51 12.50 -27.98 8.67
CA ALA A 51 13.02 -28.93 7.70
C ALA A 51 14.33 -29.58 8.18
N ALA A 52 14.35 -30.92 8.18
CA ALA A 52 15.55 -31.74 8.32
C ALA A 52 15.81 -32.52 7.02
N PRO A 53 17.07 -32.84 6.64
CA PRO A 53 18.37 -32.29 7.09
C PRO A 53 18.78 -31.04 6.28
N ASP A 54 19.86 -30.37 6.70
CA ASP A 54 20.47 -29.23 6.01
C ASP A 54 21.14 -29.66 4.69
N LYS A 55 20.32 -29.96 3.68
CA LYS A 55 20.68 -30.58 2.39
C LYS A 55 21.87 -29.86 1.74
N ALA A 56 23.09 -30.31 2.03
CA ALA A 56 24.35 -29.67 1.63
C ALA A 56 24.50 -28.18 2.03
N GLY A 57 23.87 -27.73 3.13
CA GLY A 57 23.92 -26.33 3.58
C GLY A 57 22.84 -25.44 2.95
N HIS A 58 22.07 -25.94 1.98
CA HIS A 58 21.07 -25.14 1.28
C HIS A 58 19.93 -24.64 2.18
N ARG A 59 19.62 -25.34 3.28
CA ARG A 59 18.55 -24.91 4.19
C ARG A 59 18.95 -23.61 4.89
N VAL A 60 20.18 -23.53 5.38
CA VAL A 60 20.70 -22.31 6.04
C VAL A 60 20.75 -21.15 5.05
N ILE A 61 21.23 -21.39 3.82
CA ILE A 61 21.25 -20.39 2.75
C ILE A 61 19.83 -19.90 2.42
N ALA A 62 18.86 -20.81 2.29
CA ALA A 62 17.48 -20.45 2.01
C ALA A 62 16.86 -19.61 3.15
N ILE A 63 17.15 -19.95 4.42
CA ILE A 63 16.69 -19.17 5.57
C ILE A 63 17.23 -17.73 5.50
N ASP A 64 18.50 -17.55 5.17
CA ASP A 64 19.11 -16.22 5.07
C ASP A 64 18.48 -15.40 3.93
N LEU A 65 18.29 -16.01 2.76
CA LEU A 65 17.63 -15.37 1.62
C LEU A 65 16.18 -14.96 1.95
N VAL A 66 15.42 -15.83 2.62
CA VAL A 66 14.06 -15.50 3.06
C VAL A 66 14.06 -14.37 4.08
N GLN A 67 15.01 -14.34 5.01
CA GLN A 67 15.15 -13.21 5.95
C GLN A 67 15.47 -11.89 5.25
N GLN A 68 16.31 -11.90 4.21
CA GLN A 68 16.58 -10.72 3.39
C GLN A 68 15.30 -10.24 2.71
N ALA A 69 14.55 -11.15 2.07
CA ALA A 69 13.29 -10.82 1.41
C ALA A 69 12.25 -10.24 2.38
N ILE A 70 12.07 -10.83 3.57
CA ILE A 70 11.17 -10.31 4.62
C ILE A 70 11.49 -8.86 4.97
N ARG A 71 12.78 -8.52 5.12
CA ARG A 71 13.21 -7.16 5.42
C ARG A 71 12.84 -6.20 4.30
N GLU A 72 13.22 -6.51 3.07
CA GLU A 72 12.96 -5.63 1.92
C GLU A 72 11.47 -5.45 1.65
N THR A 73 10.66 -6.51 1.77
CA THR A 73 9.20 -6.43 1.65
C THR A 73 8.61 -5.54 2.75
N GLY A 74 9.06 -5.69 3.99
CA GLY A 74 8.64 -4.82 5.10
C GLY A 74 9.04 -3.35 4.89
N LEU A 75 10.22 -3.09 4.33
CA LEU A 75 10.65 -1.74 3.94
C LEU A 75 9.76 -1.17 2.83
N GLY A 76 9.44 -1.97 1.81
CA GLY A 76 8.56 -1.58 0.70
C GLY A 76 7.14 -1.22 1.16
N ILE A 77 6.56 -2.02 2.07
CA ILE A 77 5.24 -1.71 2.67
C ILE A 77 5.26 -0.35 3.38
N ARG A 78 6.32 -0.10 4.17
CA ARG A 78 6.49 1.17 4.91
C ARG A 78 6.71 2.36 3.99
N ALA A 79 7.44 2.17 2.89
CA ALA A 79 7.72 3.22 1.91
C ALA A 79 6.48 3.58 1.08
N GLY A 80 5.63 2.61 0.73
CA GLY A 80 4.40 2.84 -0.04
C GLY A 80 3.20 3.31 0.79
N GLY A 81 3.29 3.28 2.12
CA GLY A 81 2.23 3.71 3.05
C GLY A 81 2.40 5.12 3.62
N GLY A 82 3.40 5.89 3.15
CA GLY A 82 3.71 7.26 3.57
C GLY A 82 3.24 8.32 2.58
#